data_AF-A0A7S0MV13-F1
#
_entry.id   AF-A0A7S0MV13-F1
#
_cell.length_a   1.000
_cell.length_b   1.000
_cell.length_c   1.000
_cell.angle_alpha   90.00
_cell.angle_beta   90.00
_cell.angle_gamma   90.00
#
_symmetry.space_group_name_H-M   'P 1'
#
loop_
_entity.id
_entity.type
_entity.pdbx_description
1 polymer ?
#
loop_
_entity_poly.entity_id
_entity_poly.type
_entity_poly.pdbx_seq_one_letter_code
_entity_poly.pdbx_strand_id
1 'polypeptide(L)'
;RALGLLERVKKLRLQPDMVLYNHVLSALATGGQWQAAMQILEQILGDPALEPNGSTYIAAMAACGNAGEWEKALGLMTAMLDRGIRPSRVAYETLIAALDSAHQDGLAHEMRVKINAHAPDVVHL
;
A
#
# COMPACT_ATOMS: atom_id res chain seq x y z
N ARG A 1 2.31 19.30 -7.81
CA ARG A 1 2.96 18.05 -7.33
C ARG A 1 2.53 17.81 -5.89
N ALA A 2 1.99 16.63 -5.57
CA ALA A 2 1.44 16.32 -4.23
C ALA A 2 2.46 16.51 -3.10
N LEU A 3 3.72 16.08 -3.31
CA LEU A 3 4.83 16.33 -2.37
C LEU A 3 5.01 17.82 -2.04
N GLY A 4 4.92 18.70 -3.04
CA GLY A 4 5.08 20.15 -2.83
C GLY A 4 3.96 20.77 -1.99
N LEU A 5 2.75 20.20 -2.02
CA LEU A 5 1.66 20.62 -1.16
C LEU A 5 1.90 20.18 0.29
N LEU A 6 2.32 18.93 0.51
CA LEU A 6 2.66 18.42 1.84
C LEU A 6 3.78 19.24 2.50
N GLU A 7 4.85 19.52 1.77
CA GLU A 7 5.96 20.35 2.26
C GLU A 7 5.50 21.77 2.63
N ARG A 8 4.59 22.35 1.85
CA ARG A 8 4.03 23.68 2.14
C ARG A 8 3.14 23.68 3.38
N VAL A 9 2.27 22.68 3.54
CA VAL A 9 1.40 22.52 4.72
C VAL A 9 2.25 22.38 5.99
N LYS A 10 3.28 21.53 5.95
CA LYS A 10 4.24 21.38 7.07
C LYS A 10 5.00 22.66 7.38
N LYS A 11 5.48 23.38 6.36
CA LYS A 11 6.17 24.68 6.55
C LYS A 11 5.28 25.74 7.19
N LEU A 12 3.98 25.68 6.91
CA LEU A 12 2.98 26.57 7.52
C LEU A 12 2.55 26.10 8.92
N ARG A 13 3.18 25.06 9.49
CA ARG A 13 2.82 24.42 10.77
C ARG A 13 1.36 23.95 10.83
N LEU A 14 0.75 23.71 9.67
CA LEU A 14 -0.56 23.09 9.56
C LEU A 14 -0.35 21.58 9.67
N GLN A 15 -1.20 20.91 10.45
CA GLN A 15 -1.16 19.45 10.52
C GLN A 15 -1.75 18.88 9.22
N PRO A 16 -0.98 18.11 8.43
CA PRO A 16 -1.52 17.42 7.28
C PRO A 16 -2.50 16.35 7.77
N ASP A 17 -3.69 16.30 7.19
CA ASP A 17 -4.64 15.24 7.48
C ASP A 17 -4.31 13.96 6.69
N MET A 18 -4.95 12.85 7.07
CA MET A 18 -4.78 11.58 6.33
C MET A 18 -5.22 11.68 4.87
N VAL A 19 -6.08 12.62 4.51
CA VAL A 19 -6.50 12.85 3.13
C VAL A 19 -5.32 13.31 2.28
N LEU A 20 -4.57 14.30 2.76
CA LEU A 20 -3.38 14.79 2.07
C LEU A 20 -2.29 13.71 1.97
N TYR A 21 -2.06 12.95 3.05
CA TYR A 21 -1.11 11.85 3.06
C TYR A 21 -1.46 10.75 2.06
N ASN A 22 -2.72 10.31 2.02
CA ASN A 22 -3.18 9.32 1.05
C ASN A 22 -3.06 9.84 -0.40
N HIS A 23 -3.35 11.13 -0.63
CA HIS A 23 -3.16 11.75 -1.94
C HIS A 23 -1.70 11.72 -2.40
N VAL A 24 -0.77 12.01 -1.48
CA VAL A 24 0.67 11.93 -1.73
C VAL A 24 1.07 10.50 -2.05
N LEU A 25 0.68 9.51 -1.23
CA LEU A 25 0.98 8.10 -1.47
C LEU A 25 0.46 7.62 -2.83
N SER A 26 -0.79 7.95 -3.18
CA SER A 26 -1.35 7.58 -4.48
C SER A 26 -0.56 8.18 -5.64
N ALA A 27 -0.18 9.46 -5.55
CA ALA A 27 0.63 10.12 -6.58
C ALA A 27 2.03 9.50 -6.72
N LEU A 28 2.63 9.06 -5.61
CA LEU A 28 3.93 8.39 -5.60
C LEU A 28 3.84 6.98 -6.19
N ALA A 29 2.76 6.26 -5.92
CA ALA A 29 2.50 4.94 -6.50
C ALA A 29 2.37 5.00 -8.02
N THR A 30 1.58 5.94 -8.54
CA THR A 30 1.47 6.18 -10.00
C THR A 30 2.79 6.64 -10.61
N GLY A 31 3.60 7.38 -9.85
CA GLY A 31 4.90 7.86 -10.29
C GLY A 31 6.05 6.84 -10.17
N GLY A 32 5.79 5.62 -9.67
CA GLY A 32 6.83 4.60 -9.42
C GLY A 32 7.86 4.99 -8.35
N GLN A 33 7.58 6.02 -7.54
CA GLN A 33 8.49 6.57 -6.54
C GLN A 33 8.34 5.83 -5.21
N TRP A 34 8.65 4.54 -5.20
CA TRP A 34 8.41 3.67 -4.04
C TRP A 34 9.20 4.07 -2.79
N GLN A 35 10.43 4.58 -2.94
CA GLN A 35 11.24 5.02 -1.79
C GLN A 35 10.57 6.19 -1.07
N ALA A 36 10.06 7.17 -1.83
CA ALA A 36 9.32 8.29 -1.28
C ALA A 36 7.99 7.81 -0.67
N ALA A 37 7.31 6.82 -1.28
CA ALA A 37 6.08 6.26 -0.72
C ALA A 37 6.34 5.60 0.64
N MET A 38 7.45 4.87 0.78
CA MET A 38 7.87 4.27 2.06
C MET A 38 8.19 5.34 3.11
N GLN A 39 8.91 6.40 2.75
CA GLN A 39 9.19 7.51 3.67
C GLN A 39 7.91 8.20 4.15
N ILE A 40 6.91 8.33 3.28
CA ILE A 40 5.61 8.88 3.66
C ILE A 40 4.86 7.93 4.59
N LEU A 41 4.88 6.63 4.29
CA LEU A 41 4.29 5.62 5.18
C LEU A 41 4.94 5.64 6.56
N GLU A 42 6.27 5.68 6.65
CA GLU A 42 7.01 5.80 7.92
C GLU A 42 6.59 7.04 8.73
N GLN A 43 6.38 8.18 8.06
CA GLN A 43 5.87 9.38 8.72
C GLN A 43 4.46 9.21 9.25
N ILE A 44 3.58 8.53 8.49
CA ILE A 44 2.22 8.22 8.95
C ILE A 44 2.27 7.28 10.17
N LEU A 45 3.13 6.26 10.13
CA LEU A 45 3.26 5.27 11.20
C LEU A 45 3.95 5.83 12.45
N GLY A 46 4.79 6.86 12.30
CA GLY A 46 5.49 7.52 13.40
C GLY A 46 4.68 8.63 14.09
N ASP A 47 3.54 9.02 13.54
CA ASP A 47 2.69 10.08 14.11
C ASP A 47 1.46 9.47 14.81
N PRO A 48 1.36 9.57 16.14
CA PRO A 48 0.23 9.01 16.89
C PRO A 48 -1.12 9.70 16.60
N ALA A 49 -1.11 10.87 15.96
CA ALA A 49 -2.34 11.56 15.53
C ALA A 49 -2.88 11.03 14.20
N LEU A 50 -2.12 10.19 13.49
CA LEU A 50 -2.50 9.63 12.20
C LEU A 50 -2.89 8.16 12.35
N GLU A 51 -4.01 7.80 11.73
CA GLU A 51 -4.50 6.43 11.72
C GLU A 51 -4.39 5.85 10.30
N PRO A 52 -3.35 5.05 10.02
CA PRO A 52 -3.20 4.40 8.72
C PRO A 52 -4.35 3.41 8.51
N ASN A 53 -4.91 3.40 7.30
CA ASN A 53 -5.99 2.47 6.95
C ASN A 53 -5.58 1.57 5.78
N GLY A 54 -6.47 0.66 5.38
CA GLY A 54 -6.18 -0.27 4.29
C GLY A 54 -5.76 0.43 2.99
N SER A 55 -6.34 1.59 2.66
CA SER A 55 -5.96 2.35 1.46
C SER A 55 -4.52 2.87 1.53
N THR A 56 -4.05 3.26 2.72
CA THR A 56 -2.67 3.70 2.96
C THR A 56 -1.68 2.58 2.63
N TYR A 57 -1.94 1.36 3.12
CA TYR A 57 -1.12 0.18 2.84
C TYR A 57 -1.17 -0.23 1.37
N ILE A 58 -2.37 -0.27 0.77
CA ILE A 58 -2.55 -0.62 -0.65
C ILE A 58 -1.76 0.33 -1.55
N ALA A 59 -1.80 1.63 -1.28
CA ALA A 59 -1.05 2.60 -2.08
C ALA A 59 0.47 2.38 -1.98
N ALA A 60 0.99 2.12 -0.78
CA ALA A 60 2.40 1.82 -0.58
C ALA A 60 2.81 0.48 -1.23
N MET A 61 1.96 -0.55 -1.14
CA MET A 61 2.14 -1.85 -1.79
C MET A 61 2.18 -1.70 -3.31
N ALA A 62 1.25 -0.94 -3.89
CA ALA A 62 1.20 -0.67 -5.32
C ALA A 62 2.46 0.06 -5.80
N ALA A 63 2.94 1.05 -5.02
CA ALA A 63 4.20 1.73 -5.32
C ALA A 63 5.39 0.76 -5.36
N CYS A 64 5.49 -0.12 -4.37
CA CYS A 64 6.54 -1.15 -4.30
C CYS A 64 6.41 -2.16 -5.45
N GLY A 65 5.21 -2.67 -5.70
CA GLY A 65 4.94 -3.64 -6.77
C GLY A 65 5.30 -3.11 -8.15
N ASN A 66 4.90 -1.87 -8.46
CA ASN A 66 5.24 -1.21 -9.73
C ASN A 66 6.74 -1.01 -9.93
N ALA A 67 7.52 -1.00 -8.84
CA ALA A 67 8.96 -0.86 -8.88
C ALA A 67 9.71 -2.21 -8.86
N GLY A 68 9.00 -3.34 -8.87
CA GLY A 68 9.58 -4.68 -8.75
C GLY A 68 9.99 -5.06 -7.31
N GLU A 69 9.65 -4.24 -6.32
CA GLU A 69 9.98 -4.44 -4.91
C GLU A 69 8.93 -5.31 -4.21
N TRP A 70 8.69 -6.51 -4.74
CA TRP A 70 7.64 -7.42 -4.29
C TRP A 70 7.82 -7.88 -2.84
N GLU A 71 9.06 -8.04 -2.36
CA GLU A 71 9.35 -8.38 -0.96
C GLU A 71 8.84 -7.31 0.01
N LYS A 72 8.98 -6.03 -0.37
CA LYS A 72 8.46 -4.90 0.41
C LYS A 72 6.94 -4.89 0.38
N ALA A 73 6.33 -5.14 -0.78
CA ALA A 73 4.87 -5.25 -0.89
C ALA A 73 4.31 -6.38 0.00
N LEU A 74 4.99 -7.53 0.04
CA LEU A 74 4.63 -8.64 0.92
C LEU A 74 4.80 -8.27 2.40
N GLY A 75 5.90 -7.62 2.77
CA GLY A 75 6.11 -7.13 4.13
C GLY A 75 5.04 -6.14 4.58
N LEU A 76 4.56 -5.28 3.68
CA LEU A 76 3.46 -4.36 3.94
C LEU A 76 2.11 -5.08 4.17
N MET A 77 1.84 -6.15 3.41
CA MET A 77 0.67 -7.01 3.65
C MET A 77 0.71 -7.62 5.05
N THR A 78 1.86 -8.16 5.47
CA THR A 78 2.04 -8.69 6.83
C THR A 78 1.88 -7.61 7.89
N ALA A 79 2.48 -6.42 7.68
CA ALA A 79 2.37 -5.30 8.61
C ALA A 79 0.94 -4.75 8.76
N MET A 80 0.11 -4.89 7.72
CA MET A 80 -1.32 -4.57 7.74
C MET A 80 -2.09 -5.57 8.62
N LEU A 81 -1.82 -6.87 8.43
CA LEU A 81 -2.39 -7.95 9.25
C LEU A 81 -1.99 -7.86 10.73
N ASP A 82 -0.73 -7.60 11.02
CA ASP A 82 -0.21 -7.48 12.39
C ASP A 82 -0.83 -6.32 13.17
N ARG A 83 -1.24 -5.26 12.44
CA ARG A 83 -2.00 -4.14 13.01
C ARG A 83 -3.50 -4.40 13.13
N GLY A 84 -3.95 -5.61 12.82
CA GLY A 84 -5.37 -5.99 12.83
C GLY A 84 -6.18 -5.38 11.68
N ILE A 85 -5.53 -4.78 10.69
CA ILE A 85 -6.20 -4.20 9.53
C ILE A 85 -6.45 -5.34 8.53
N ARG A 86 -7.71 -5.69 8.29
CA ARG A 86 -8.06 -6.78 7.39
C ARG A 86 -7.75 -6.43 5.93
N PRO A 87 -6.92 -7.21 5.22
CA PRO A 87 -6.67 -7.00 3.80
C PRO A 87 -7.96 -7.10 2.99
N SER A 88 -8.20 -6.10 2.14
CA SER A 88 -9.31 -6.13 1.19
C SER A 88 -8.93 -6.95 -0.04
N ARG A 89 -9.93 -7.29 -0.88
CA ARG A 89 -9.71 -7.91 -2.19
C ARG A 89 -8.65 -7.16 -3.01
N VAL A 90 -8.72 -5.82 -3.02
CA VAL A 90 -7.78 -4.95 -3.73
C VAL A 90 -6.34 -5.09 -3.19
N ALA A 91 -6.16 -5.28 -1.88
CA ALA A 91 -4.83 -5.50 -1.30
C ALA A 91 -4.22 -6.81 -1.79
N TYR A 92 -5.00 -7.90 -1.82
CA TYR A 92 -4.55 -9.18 -2.36
C TYR A 92 -4.24 -9.09 -3.86
N GLU A 93 -5.12 -8.49 -4.66
CA GLU A 93 -4.89 -8.29 -6.09
C GLU A 93 -3.63 -7.48 -6.37
N THR A 94 -3.39 -6.42 -5.59
CA THR A 94 -2.18 -5.60 -5.67
C THR A 94 -0.92 -6.42 -5.38
N LEU A 95 -0.94 -7.25 -4.34
CA LEU A 95 0.19 -8.12 -3.99
C LEU A 95 0.41 -9.21 -5.05
N ILE A 96 -0.66 -9.84 -5.54
CA ILE A 96 -0.58 -10.86 -6.59
C ILE A 96 0.03 -10.28 -7.86
N ALA A 97 -0.42 -9.09 -8.29
CA ALA A 97 0.15 -8.41 -9.46
C ALA A 97 1.65 -8.11 -9.29
N ALA A 98 2.08 -7.72 -8.09
CA ALA A 98 3.49 -7.50 -7.77
C ALA A 98 4.31 -8.81 -7.84
N LEU A 99 3.76 -9.92 -7.34
CA LEU A 99 4.41 -11.23 -7.36
C LEU A 99 4.48 -11.83 -8.77
N ASP A 100 3.40 -11.73 -9.54
CA ASP A 100 3.33 -12.17 -10.93
C ASP A 100 4.38 -11.43 -11.78
N SER A 101 4.50 -10.11 -11.59
CA SER A 101 5.50 -9.27 -12.28
C SER A 101 6.94 -9.61 -11.89
N ALA A 102 7.15 -10.22 -10.72
CA ALA A 102 8.44 -10.66 -10.22
C ALA A 102 8.72 -12.16 -10.46
N HIS A 103 7.86 -12.86 -11.22
CA HIS A 103 7.93 -14.29 -11.48
C HIS A 103 7.94 -15.15 -10.20
N GLN A 104 7.27 -14.68 -9.15
CA GLN A 104 7.10 -15.41 -7.88
C GLN A 104 5.81 -16.24 -7.89
N ASP A 105 5.69 -17.13 -8.87
CA ASP A 105 4.45 -17.87 -9.16
C ASP A 105 3.92 -18.68 -7.97
N GLY A 106 4.81 -19.26 -7.17
CA GLY A 106 4.43 -20.04 -5.98
C GLY A 106 3.75 -19.17 -4.92
N LEU A 107 4.30 -17.99 -4.64
CA LEU A 107 3.73 -17.03 -3.68
C LEU A 107 2.44 -16.42 -4.24
N ALA A 108 2.41 -16.09 -5.53
CA ALA A 108 1.21 -15.57 -6.19
C ALA A 108 0.05 -16.58 -6.10
N HIS A 109 0.33 -17.88 -6.34
CA HIS A 109 -0.64 -18.95 -6.19
C HIS A 109 -1.15 -19.07 -4.75
N GLU A 110 -0.26 -19.03 -3.76
CA GLU A 110 -0.66 -19.07 -2.34
C GLU A 110 -1.60 -17.91 -1.98
N MET A 111 -1.29 -16.69 -2.43
CA MET A 111 -2.15 -15.53 -2.20
C MET A 111 -3.50 -15.65 -2.91
N ARG A 112 -3.53 -16.22 -4.13
CA ARG A 112 -4.79 -16.52 -4.87
C ARG A 112 -5.66 -17.55 -4.15
N VAL A 113 -5.06 -18.54 -3.48
CA VAL A 113 -5.82 -19.48 -2.65
C VAL A 113 -6.39 -18.78 -1.42
N LYS A 114 -5.60 -17.93 -0.75
CA LYS A 114 -6.05 -17.17 0.44
C LYS A 114 -7.22 -16.23 0.14
N ILE A 115 -7.16 -15.47 -0.96
CA ILE A 115 -8.25 -14.55 -1.33
C ILE A 115 -9.55 -15.32 -1.65
N ASN A 116 -9.47 -16.46 -2.35
CA ASN A 116 -10.63 -17.29 -2.67
C ASN A 116 -11.21 -17.99 -1.42
N ALA A 117 -10.37 -18.37 -0.47
CA ALA A 117 -10.81 -18.95 0.81
C ALA A 117 -11.54 -17.93 1.71
N HIS A 118 -11.28 -16.62 1.53
CA HIS A 118 -11.88 -15.56 2.36
C HIS A 118 -12.99 -14.78 1.65
N ALA A 119 -13.10 -14.90 0.32
CA ALA A 119 -14.18 -14.34 -0.49
C ALA A 119 -14.54 -15.32 -1.63
N PRO A 120 -15.27 -16.42 -1.32
CA PRO A 120 -15.58 -17.48 -2.28
C PRO A 120 -16.46 -17.02 -3.46
N ASP A 121 -17.09 -15.85 -3.37
CA ASP A 121 -18.10 -15.36 -4.33
C ASP A 121 -17.53 -14.67 -5.58
N VAL A 122 -16.50 -15.23 -6.21
CA VAL A 122 -16.24 -14.94 -7.64
C VAL A 122 -15.78 -16.21 -8.33
N VAL A 123 -16.69 -17.18 -8.46
CA VAL A 123 -16.58 -18.24 -9.46
C VAL A 123 -17.77 -18.10 -10.40
N HIS A 124 -17.46 -18.12 -11.71
CA HIS A 124 -18.33 -18.14 -12.89
C HIS A 124 -18.81 -16.79 -13.42
N LEU A 125 -18.12 -16.28 -14.46
CA LEU A 125 -18.40 -16.63 -15.86
C LEU A 125 -17.13 -16.53 -16.71
#